data_AF-A0A947AYQ8-F1
#
_entry.id   AF-A0A947AYQ8-F1
#
_cell.length_a   1.000
_cell.length_b   1.000
_cell.length_c   1.000
_cell.angle_alpha   90.00
_cell.angle_beta   90.00
_cell.angle_gamma   90.00
#
_symmetry.space_group_name_H-M   'P 1'
#
loop_
_entity.id
_entity.type
_entity.pdbx_description
1 polymer ?
#
loop_
_entity_poly.entity_id
_entity_poly.type
_entity_poly.pdbx_seq_one_letter_code
_entity_poly.pdbx_strand_id
1 'polypeptide(L)'
;MEEVKTQTQIDEINSKLDLILEEIELQKKHRREMEDLKDDLFRVGKDVYETAVTELEEVHDHIKTGDIVHLGKKLLRNVNNLNRAFDQLESTRDFLHDISPLVRESIIDTMNKMDEFDRKGYFEFIKELQKAGDNVVTSFTPNDVKQLGENVVTILNTIKNLTQPDMLQAINNAISVYKNIDVKVDENISLFGLMRELNTPEVKRGLAVGLKFLKNLASIEENQEKLININKEQIN
;
A
#
# COMPACT_ATOMS: atom_id res chain seq x y z
N MET A 1 32.65 61.58 55.34
CA MET A 1 31.58 61.15 54.41
C MET A 1 32.09 61.04 52.97
N GLU A 2 32.99 61.93 52.52
CA GLU A 2 33.56 61.82 51.17
C GLU A 2 34.49 60.61 50.98
N GLU A 3 35.36 60.28 51.94
CA GLU A 3 36.28 59.12 51.83
C GLU A 3 35.55 57.78 51.68
N VAL A 4 34.45 57.58 52.42
CA VAL A 4 33.64 56.35 52.34
C VAL A 4 33.00 56.22 50.96
N LYS A 5 32.53 57.33 50.38
CA LYS A 5 31.93 57.35 49.05
C LYS A 5 32.96 57.05 47.97
N THR A 6 34.18 57.57 48.10
CA THR A 6 35.30 57.26 47.19
C THR A 6 35.71 55.79 47.28
N GLN A 7 35.76 55.22 48.49
CA GLN A 7 36.12 53.81 48.67
C GLN A 7 35.07 52.88 48.03
N THR A 8 33.78 53.16 48.23
CA THR A 8 32.70 52.39 47.59
C THR A 8 32.77 52.46 46.05
N GLN A 9 33.11 53.62 45.48
CA GLN A 9 33.30 53.75 44.03
C GLN A 9 34.50 52.94 43.52
N ILE A 10 35.60 52.88 44.29
CA ILE A 10 36.77 52.06 43.95
C ILE A 10 36.42 50.58 43.99
N ASP A 11 35.67 50.14 45.00
CA ASP A 11 35.27 48.74 45.15
C ASP A 11 34.31 48.31 44.01
N GLU A 12 33.37 49.18 43.62
CA GLU A 12 32.50 48.96 42.45
C GLU A 12 33.30 48.88 41.13
N ILE A 13 34.34 49.71 40.99
CA ILE A 13 35.21 49.68 39.81
C ILE A 13 36.02 48.39 39.77
N ASN A 14 36.56 47.95 40.91
CA ASN A 14 37.31 46.68 40.99
C ASN A 14 36.43 45.49 40.60
N SER A 15 35.19 45.43 41.11
CA SER A 15 34.26 44.36 40.73
C SER A 15 33.90 44.38 39.23
N LYS A 16 33.78 45.58 38.62
CA LYS A 16 33.58 45.71 37.17
C LYS A 16 34.82 45.31 36.37
N LEU A 17 36.01 45.63 36.87
CA LEU A 17 37.28 45.23 36.26
C LEU A 17 37.46 43.72 36.32
N ASP A 18 37.10 43.07 37.42
CA ASP A 18 37.16 41.62 37.56
C ASP A 18 36.22 40.92 36.55
N LEU A 19 35.01 41.44 36.38
CA LEU A 19 34.04 40.94 35.40
C LEU A 19 34.54 41.13 33.95
N ILE A 20 35.19 42.26 33.66
CA ILE A 20 35.80 42.52 32.35
C ILE A 20 37.03 41.62 32.14
N LEU A 21 37.83 41.37 33.17
CA LEU A 21 39.00 40.49 33.10
C LEU A 21 38.59 39.05 32.80
N GLU A 22 37.54 38.55 33.45
CA GLU A 22 36.98 37.22 33.18
C GLU A 22 36.50 37.09 31.71
N GLU A 23 35.78 38.09 31.21
CA GLU A 23 35.33 38.13 29.81
C GLU A 23 36.52 38.21 28.83
N ILE A 24 37.57 38.96 29.16
CA ILE A 24 38.79 39.05 28.34
C ILE A 24 39.53 37.71 28.30
N GLU A 25 39.56 36.96 29.39
CA GLU A 25 40.16 35.62 29.43
C GLU A 25 39.38 34.63 28.57
N LEU A 26 38.04 34.64 28.66
CA LEU A 26 37.16 33.84 27.79
C LEU A 26 37.36 34.20 26.31
N GLN A 27 37.45 35.49 25.98
CA GLN A 27 37.75 35.94 24.61
C GLN A 27 39.15 35.54 24.13
N LYS A 28 40.17 35.56 25.01
CA LYS A 28 41.52 35.09 24.67
C LYS A 28 41.53 33.59 24.39
N LYS A 29 40.79 32.80 25.16
CA LYS A 29 40.63 31.35 24.93
C LYS A 29 39.98 31.08 23.57
N HIS A 30 38.86 31.74 23.28
CA HIS A 30 38.18 31.64 21.99
C HIS A 30 39.06 32.06 20.81
N ARG A 31 39.90 33.10 20.99
CA ARG A 31 40.88 33.49 19.95
C ARG A 31 41.91 32.39 19.65
N ARG A 32 42.40 31.68 20.67
CA ARG A 32 43.34 30.56 20.49
C ARG A 32 42.67 29.37 19.84
N GLU A 33 41.47 29.00 20.27
CA GLU A 33 40.70 27.90 19.66
C GLU A 33 40.39 28.20 18.19
N MET A 34 40.14 29.47 17.84
CA MET A 34 39.98 29.90 16.44
C MET A 34 41.30 29.86 15.65
N GLU A 35 42.43 30.13 16.30
CA GLU A 35 43.77 30.06 15.70
C GLU A 35 44.16 28.61 15.42
N ASP A 36 43.92 27.71 16.37
CA ASP A 36 44.13 26.26 16.23
C ASP A 36 43.21 25.69 15.13
N LEU A 37 41.92 26.06 15.12
CA LEU A 37 40.99 25.65 14.06
C LEU A 37 41.44 26.14 12.68
N LYS A 38 41.96 27.37 12.60
CA LYS A 38 42.49 27.93 11.35
C LYS A 38 43.72 27.14 10.88
N ASP A 39 44.61 26.76 11.79
CA ASP A 39 45.80 25.98 11.47
C ASP A 39 45.44 24.54 11.04
N ASP A 40 44.45 23.93 11.68
CA ASP A 40 43.91 22.62 11.32
C ASP A 40 43.19 22.65 9.96
N LEU A 41 42.38 23.68 9.71
CA LEU A 41 41.76 23.90 8.40
C LEU A 41 42.80 24.15 7.31
N PHE A 42 43.89 24.83 7.62
CA PHE A 42 44.98 25.05 6.67
C PHE A 42 45.69 23.74 6.33
N ARG A 43 45.89 22.87 7.32
CA ARG A 43 46.48 21.53 7.13
C ARG A 43 45.57 20.63 6.30
N VAL A 44 44.32 20.47 6.69
CA VAL A 44 43.34 19.66 5.95
C VAL A 44 43.11 20.24 4.56
N GLY A 45 43.04 21.56 4.42
CA GLY A 45 42.91 22.22 3.13
C GLY A 45 44.10 21.94 2.20
N LYS A 46 45.32 21.91 2.75
CA LYS A 46 46.52 21.52 2.00
C LYS A 46 46.48 20.05 1.58
N ASP A 47 46.13 19.14 2.50
CA ASP A 47 46.08 17.70 2.21
C ASP A 47 44.98 17.37 1.19
N VAL A 48 43.81 18.02 1.28
CA VAL A 48 42.72 17.91 0.31
C VAL A 48 43.13 18.50 -1.04
N TYR A 49 43.88 19.60 -1.05
CA TYR A 49 44.41 20.19 -2.29
C TYR A 49 45.43 19.26 -2.96
N GLU A 50 46.39 18.71 -2.21
CA GLU A 50 47.39 17.79 -2.74
C GLU A 50 46.75 16.49 -3.24
N THR A 51 45.77 15.96 -2.50
CA THR A 51 44.99 14.78 -2.91
C THR A 51 44.16 15.08 -4.16
N ALA A 52 43.45 16.21 -4.19
CA ALA A 52 42.68 16.63 -5.35
C ALA A 52 43.59 16.83 -6.57
N VAL A 53 44.78 17.41 -6.44
CA VAL A 53 45.72 17.58 -7.56
C VAL A 53 46.21 16.22 -8.09
N THR A 54 46.47 15.27 -7.20
CA THR A 54 46.91 13.91 -7.56
C THR A 54 45.79 13.12 -8.25
N GLU A 55 44.57 13.17 -7.71
CA GLU A 55 43.38 12.50 -8.27
C GLU A 55 42.85 13.22 -9.53
N LEU A 56 43.03 14.53 -9.65
CA LEU A 56 42.72 15.30 -10.86
C LEU A 56 43.66 14.98 -12.03
N GLU A 57 44.85 14.41 -11.75
CA GLU A 57 45.76 13.89 -12.77
C GLU A 57 45.16 12.65 -13.47
N GLU A 58 44.36 11.84 -12.76
CA GLU A 58 43.56 10.74 -13.34
C GLU A 58 42.30 11.22 -14.10
N VAL A 59 41.80 12.42 -13.79
CA VAL A 59 40.58 13.02 -14.41
C VAL A 59 40.93 14.11 -15.44
N HIS A 60 42.19 14.22 -15.84
CA HIS A 60 42.75 15.27 -16.72
C HIS A 60 41.89 15.56 -17.96
N ASP A 61 41.23 14.56 -18.55
CA ASP A 61 40.42 14.73 -19.76
C ASP A 61 39.15 15.58 -19.57
N HIS A 62 38.70 15.84 -18.32
CA HIS A 62 37.38 16.46 -18.05
C HIS A 62 37.41 17.70 -17.17
N ILE A 63 38.51 18.03 -16.49
CA ILE A 63 38.58 19.18 -15.56
C ILE A 63 39.76 20.08 -15.94
N LYS A 64 39.46 21.31 -16.36
CA LYS A 64 40.49 22.33 -16.64
C LYS A 64 40.89 23.02 -15.35
N THR A 65 42.14 23.44 -15.23
CA THR A 65 42.68 24.19 -14.08
C THR A 65 41.88 25.46 -13.75
N GLY A 66 41.18 26.03 -14.73
CA GLY A 66 40.29 27.18 -14.55
C GLY A 66 38.93 26.87 -13.93
N ASP A 67 38.49 25.61 -13.94
CA ASP A 67 37.14 25.22 -13.52
C ASP A 67 36.97 25.31 -12.00
N ILE A 68 38.03 25.03 -11.22
CA ILE A 68 38.02 25.19 -9.76
C ILE A 68 37.94 26.67 -9.35
N VAL A 69 38.69 27.55 -10.03
CA VAL A 69 38.60 29.00 -9.81
C VAL A 69 37.23 29.54 -10.22
N HIS A 70 36.67 29.01 -11.31
CA HIS A 70 35.32 29.38 -11.74
C HIS A 70 34.26 28.90 -10.75
N LEU A 71 34.38 27.69 -10.21
CA LEU A 71 33.53 27.15 -9.15
C LEU A 71 33.61 28.02 -7.89
N GLY A 72 34.82 28.36 -7.45
CA GLY A 72 35.03 29.26 -6.30
C GLY A 72 34.38 30.63 -6.51
N LYS A 73 34.55 31.24 -7.69
CA LYS A 73 33.85 32.49 -8.05
C LYS A 73 32.34 32.32 -8.08
N LYS A 74 31.83 31.19 -8.58
CA LYS A 74 30.39 30.89 -8.65
C LYS A 74 29.79 30.69 -7.27
N LEU A 75 30.52 30.06 -6.34
CA LEU A 75 30.14 29.93 -4.94
C LEU A 75 30.13 31.30 -4.24
N LEU A 76 31.20 32.09 -4.37
CA LEU A 76 31.30 33.43 -3.80
C LEU A 76 30.19 34.37 -4.32
N ARG A 77 29.91 34.32 -5.62
CA ARG A 77 28.84 35.11 -6.24
C ARG A 77 27.44 34.65 -5.80
N ASN A 78 27.29 33.38 -5.42
CA ASN A 78 26.03 32.79 -4.96
C ASN A 78 25.90 32.71 -3.44
N VAL A 79 26.80 33.32 -2.65
CA VAL A 79 26.71 33.34 -1.17
C VAL A 79 25.34 33.85 -0.72
N ASN A 80 24.78 34.87 -1.38
CA ASN A 80 23.44 35.35 -1.06
C ASN A 80 22.33 34.31 -1.32
N ASN A 81 22.49 33.46 -2.33
CA ASN A 81 21.55 32.38 -2.62
C ASN A 81 21.73 31.22 -1.62
N LEU A 82 22.98 30.94 -1.22
CA LEU A 82 23.28 29.96 -0.17
C LEU A 82 22.74 30.41 1.19
N ASN A 83 22.89 31.68 1.56
CA ASN A 83 22.32 32.23 2.79
C ASN A 83 20.79 32.12 2.79
N ARG A 84 20.12 32.49 1.70
CA ARG A 84 18.67 32.29 1.58
C ARG A 84 18.26 30.83 1.69
N ALA A 85 19.06 29.91 1.15
CA ALA A 85 18.83 28.49 1.30
C ALA A 85 19.02 28.03 2.76
N PHE A 86 20.01 28.57 3.48
CA PHE A 86 20.21 28.33 4.91
C PHE A 86 19.04 28.87 5.75
N ASP A 87 18.57 30.09 5.48
CA ASP A 87 17.37 30.66 6.13
C ASP A 87 16.13 29.79 5.87
N GLN A 88 16.01 29.24 4.66
CA GLN A 88 14.92 28.34 4.31
C GLN A 88 15.06 26.96 4.99
N LEU A 89 16.27 26.47 5.20
CA LEU A 89 16.53 25.27 6.00
C LEU A 89 16.22 25.49 7.48
N GLU A 90 16.45 26.69 8.01
CA GLU A 90 16.06 27.07 9.37
C GLU A 90 14.53 27.02 9.52
N SER A 91 13.78 27.61 8.58
CA SER A 91 12.31 27.50 8.60
C SER A 91 11.80 26.05 8.44
N THR A 92 12.52 25.21 7.69
CA THR A 92 12.21 23.77 7.56
C THR A 92 12.49 23.02 8.86
N ARG A 93 13.58 23.35 9.56
CA ARG A 93 13.93 22.77 10.86
C ARG A 93 12.90 23.17 11.91
N ASP A 94 12.46 24.43 11.91
CA ASP A 94 11.46 24.93 12.85
C ASP A 94 10.09 24.27 12.57
N PHE A 95 9.69 24.14 11.31
CA PHE A 95 8.51 23.37 10.89
C PHE A 95 8.60 21.89 11.30
N LEU A 96 9.76 21.24 11.10
CA LEU A 96 9.98 19.85 11.53
C LEU A 96 9.93 19.71 13.05
N HIS A 97 10.38 20.73 13.79
CA HIS A 97 10.30 20.74 15.25
C HIS A 97 8.84 20.84 15.72
N ASP A 98 8.04 21.69 15.09
CA ASP A 98 6.64 21.91 15.42
C ASP A 98 5.74 20.71 15.04
N ILE A 99 6.08 20.00 13.96
CA ILE A 99 5.31 18.86 13.46
C ILE A 99 5.78 17.52 14.01
N SER A 100 7.01 17.43 14.52
CA SER A 100 7.56 16.21 15.14
C SER A 100 6.62 15.59 16.19
N PRO A 101 5.99 16.35 17.11
CA PRO A 101 5.00 15.80 18.05
C PRO A 101 3.77 15.20 17.36
N LEU A 102 3.18 15.91 16.40
CA LEU A 102 1.98 15.48 15.66
C LEU A 102 2.25 14.23 14.81
N VAL A 103 3.42 14.16 14.18
CA VAL A 103 3.86 13.01 13.38
C VAL A 103 4.09 11.80 14.26
N ARG A 104 4.68 11.96 15.45
CA ARG A 104 4.89 10.84 16.37
C ARG A 104 3.58 10.19 16.79
N GLU A 105 2.59 10.98 17.20
CA GLU A 105 1.27 10.47 17.59
C GLU A 105 0.56 9.80 16.40
N SER A 106 0.56 10.46 15.24
CA SER A 106 -0.07 9.92 14.02
C SER A 106 0.57 8.61 13.55
N ILE A 107 1.90 8.48 13.67
CA ILE A 107 2.63 7.26 13.34
C ILE A 107 2.24 6.13 14.30
N ILE A 108 2.16 6.42 15.61
CA ILE A 108 1.78 5.43 16.62
C ILE A 108 0.34 4.94 16.39
N ASP A 109 -0.60 5.86 16.13
CA ASP A 109 -1.99 5.49 15.81
C ASP A 109 -2.11 4.66 14.54
N THR A 110 -1.33 5.02 13.52
CA THR A 110 -1.27 4.25 12.28
C THR A 110 -0.70 2.86 12.54
N MET A 111 0.37 2.76 13.35
CA MET A 111 0.99 1.49 13.70
C MET A 111 0.04 0.60 14.50
N ASN A 112 -0.71 1.15 15.45
CA ASN A 112 -1.73 0.44 16.21
C ASN A 112 -2.88 -0.07 15.30
N LYS A 113 -3.32 0.74 14.34
CA LYS A 113 -4.33 0.32 13.34
C LYS A 113 -3.80 -0.76 12.40
N MET A 114 -2.55 -0.64 11.95
CA MET A 114 -1.91 -1.65 11.11
C MET A 114 -1.75 -2.97 11.88
N ASP A 115 -1.34 -2.91 13.16
CA ASP A 115 -1.30 -4.10 14.04
C ASP A 115 -2.70 -4.71 14.22
N GLU A 116 -3.73 -3.90 14.43
CA GLU A 116 -5.12 -4.38 14.50
C GLU A 116 -5.55 -5.08 13.21
N PHE A 117 -5.18 -4.54 12.04
CA PHE A 117 -5.46 -5.15 10.75
C PHE A 117 -4.70 -6.47 10.56
N ASP A 118 -3.45 -6.53 11.00
CA ASP A 118 -2.65 -7.75 10.97
C ASP A 118 -3.23 -8.83 11.88
N ARG A 119 -3.53 -8.51 13.14
CA ARG A 119 -4.16 -9.46 14.09
C ARG A 119 -5.53 -9.96 13.62
N LYS A 120 -6.28 -9.13 12.91
CA LYS A 120 -7.57 -9.51 12.30
C LYS A 120 -7.41 -10.30 11.00
N GLY A 121 -6.19 -10.48 10.50
CA GLY A 121 -5.88 -11.25 9.29
C GLY A 121 -6.18 -10.51 7.99
N TYR A 122 -6.33 -9.18 8.00
CA TYR A 122 -6.60 -8.42 6.77
C TYR A 122 -5.47 -8.55 5.74
N PHE A 123 -4.21 -8.52 6.18
CA PHE A 123 -3.08 -8.67 5.26
C PHE A 123 -3.02 -10.07 4.64
N GLU A 124 -3.28 -11.11 5.44
CA GLU A 124 -3.37 -12.48 4.93
C GLU A 124 -4.53 -12.62 3.93
N PHE A 125 -5.70 -12.08 4.27
CA PHE A 125 -6.86 -12.09 3.37
C PHE A 125 -6.59 -11.37 2.04
N ILE A 126 -5.99 -10.18 2.08
CA ILE A 126 -5.62 -9.43 0.86
C ILE A 126 -4.58 -10.20 0.04
N LYS A 127 -3.59 -10.84 0.70
CA LYS A 127 -2.58 -11.65 0.03
C LYS A 127 -3.19 -12.86 -0.67
N GLU A 128 -4.11 -13.56 -0.02
CA GLU A 128 -4.83 -14.69 -0.63
C GLU A 128 -5.77 -14.23 -1.75
N LEU A 129 -6.43 -13.09 -1.59
CA LEU A 129 -7.21 -12.47 -2.68
C LEU A 129 -6.34 -12.11 -3.88
N GLN A 130 -5.14 -11.57 -3.65
CA GLN A 130 -4.21 -11.26 -4.73
C GLN A 130 -3.79 -12.53 -5.47
N LYS A 131 -3.41 -13.59 -4.75
CA LYS A 131 -3.08 -14.89 -5.37
C LYS A 131 -4.25 -15.47 -6.16
N ALA A 132 -5.47 -15.40 -5.63
CA ALA A 132 -6.67 -15.82 -6.34
C ALA A 132 -6.88 -14.99 -7.61
N GLY A 133 -6.69 -13.67 -7.52
CA GLY A 133 -6.73 -12.75 -8.66
C GLY A 133 -5.68 -13.09 -9.72
N ASP A 134 -4.44 -13.35 -9.32
CA ASP A 134 -3.35 -13.75 -10.21
C ASP A 134 -3.67 -15.08 -10.91
N ASN A 135 -4.22 -16.06 -10.19
CA ASN A 135 -4.67 -17.33 -10.78
C ASN A 135 -5.79 -17.12 -11.80
N VAL A 136 -6.73 -16.22 -11.53
CA VAL A 136 -7.80 -15.85 -12.48
C VAL A 136 -7.16 -15.19 -13.72
N VAL A 137 -6.35 -14.14 -13.54
CA VAL A 137 -5.73 -13.41 -14.66
C VAL A 137 -4.81 -14.30 -15.51
N THR A 138 -4.13 -15.28 -14.90
CA THR A 138 -3.29 -16.24 -15.63
C THR A 138 -4.09 -17.36 -16.30
N SER A 139 -5.25 -17.73 -15.75
CA SER A 139 -6.11 -18.80 -16.30
C SER A 139 -7.07 -18.30 -17.38
N PHE A 140 -7.41 -17.02 -17.38
CA PHE A 140 -8.32 -16.42 -18.36
C PHE A 140 -7.54 -15.58 -19.36
N THR A 141 -7.75 -15.85 -20.64
CA THR A 141 -7.21 -15.01 -21.72
C THR A 141 -7.95 -13.66 -21.76
N PRO A 142 -7.38 -12.61 -22.39
CA PRO A 142 -8.08 -11.35 -22.59
C PRO A 142 -9.44 -11.49 -23.29
N ASN A 143 -9.58 -12.51 -24.15
CA ASN A 143 -10.83 -12.82 -24.82
C ASN A 143 -11.88 -13.40 -23.85
N ASP A 144 -11.46 -14.23 -22.89
CA ASP A 144 -12.37 -14.80 -21.88
C ASP A 144 -12.90 -13.69 -20.96
N VAL A 145 -12.04 -12.76 -20.56
CA VAL A 145 -12.44 -11.58 -19.75
C VAL A 145 -13.46 -10.73 -20.51
N LYS A 146 -13.27 -10.54 -21.83
CA LYS A 146 -14.23 -9.83 -22.67
C LYS A 146 -15.59 -10.54 -22.73
N GLN A 147 -15.59 -11.85 -22.94
CA GLN A 147 -16.83 -12.64 -22.97
C GLN A 147 -17.54 -12.65 -21.61
N LEU A 148 -16.79 -12.68 -20.50
CA LEU A 148 -17.34 -12.54 -19.15
C LEU A 148 -17.99 -11.16 -18.96
N GLY A 149 -17.34 -10.09 -19.41
CA GLY A 149 -17.90 -8.74 -19.35
C GLY A 149 -19.18 -8.59 -20.17
N GLU A 150 -19.22 -9.14 -21.38
CA GLU A 150 -20.40 -9.12 -22.25
C GLU A 150 -21.58 -9.93 -21.67
N ASN A 151 -21.30 -11.00 -20.92
CA ASN A 151 -22.32 -11.88 -20.33
C ASN A 151 -22.55 -11.67 -18.83
N VAL A 152 -21.97 -10.63 -18.23
CA VAL A 152 -21.98 -10.43 -16.77
C VAL A 152 -23.40 -10.37 -16.21
N VAL A 153 -24.33 -9.70 -16.91
CA VAL A 153 -25.74 -9.58 -16.50
C VAL A 153 -26.42 -10.95 -16.48
N THR A 154 -26.18 -11.79 -17.50
CA THR A 154 -26.73 -13.15 -17.59
C THR A 154 -26.19 -14.06 -16.47
N ILE A 155 -24.88 -13.97 -16.20
CA ILE A 155 -24.24 -14.72 -15.11
C ILE A 155 -24.82 -14.30 -13.76
N LEU A 156 -24.92 -12.99 -13.49
CA LEU A 156 -25.50 -12.48 -12.24
C LEU A 156 -26.97 -12.88 -12.08
N ASN A 157 -27.76 -12.84 -13.15
CA ASN A 157 -29.14 -13.31 -13.12
C ASN A 157 -29.23 -14.82 -12.85
N THR A 158 -28.33 -15.61 -13.43
CA THR A 158 -28.25 -17.06 -13.18
C THR A 158 -27.91 -17.35 -11.73
N ILE A 159 -26.89 -16.69 -11.18
CA ILE A 159 -26.53 -16.81 -9.77
C ILE A 159 -27.72 -16.42 -8.90
N LYS A 160 -28.36 -15.27 -9.17
CA LYS A 160 -29.55 -14.83 -8.45
C LYS A 160 -30.66 -15.88 -8.47
N ASN A 161 -30.93 -16.49 -9.63
CA ASN A 161 -31.93 -17.54 -9.79
C ASN A 161 -31.58 -18.83 -9.02
N LEU A 162 -30.29 -19.22 -9.01
CA LEU A 162 -29.81 -20.38 -8.25
C LEU A 162 -29.83 -20.14 -6.74
N THR A 163 -29.63 -18.90 -6.30
CA THR A 163 -29.70 -18.50 -4.89
C THR A 163 -31.12 -18.26 -4.39
N GLN A 164 -32.15 -18.49 -5.21
CA GLN A 164 -33.53 -18.43 -4.73
C GLN A 164 -33.78 -19.55 -3.70
N PRO A 165 -34.60 -19.31 -2.66
CA PRO A 165 -34.83 -20.28 -1.58
C PRO A 165 -35.21 -21.68 -2.07
N ASP A 166 -36.12 -21.76 -3.04
CA ASP A 166 -36.61 -23.02 -3.59
C ASP A 166 -35.50 -23.83 -4.29
N MET A 167 -34.61 -23.15 -5.03
CA MET A 167 -33.48 -23.77 -5.74
C MET A 167 -32.39 -24.24 -4.77
N LEU A 168 -32.05 -23.40 -3.78
CA LEU A 168 -31.10 -23.78 -2.73
C LEU A 168 -31.60 -25.00 -1.95
N GLN A 169 -32.89 -25.05 -1.64
CA GLN A 169 -33.49 -26.21 -0.97
C GLN A 169 -33.43 -27.46 -1.84
N ALA A 170 -33.73 -27.36 -3.14
CA ALA A 170 -33.61 -28.48 -4.06
C ALA A 170 -32.18 -29.02 -4.15
N ILE A 171 -31.18 -28.15 -4.23
CA ILE A 171 -29.76 -28.51 -4.25
C ILE A 171 -29.35 -29.19 -2.94
N ASN A 172 -29.72 -28.62 -1.79
CA ASN A 172 -29.41 -29.19 -0.48
C ASN A 172 -30.05 -30.57 -0.29
N ASN A 173 -31.28 -30.76 -0.75
CA ASN A 173 -31.96 -32.05 -0.74
C ASN A 173 -31.23 -33.06 -1.63
N ALA A 174 -30.83 -32.68 -2.84
CA ALA A 174 -30.07 -33.54 -3.74
C ALA A 174 -28.71 -33.97 -3.15
N ILE A 175 -27.98 -33.04 -2.54
CA ILE A 175 -26.71 -33.33 -1.84
C ILE A 175 -26.93 -34.29 -0.68
N SER A 176 -28.00 -34.11 0.08
CA SER A 176 -28.35 -34.98 1.20
C SER A 176 -28.69 -36.40 0.73
N VAL A 177 -29.45 -36.52 -0.37
CA VAL A 177 -29.74 -37.81 -1.00
C VAL A 177 -28.44 -38.48 -1.48
N TYR A 178 -27.56 -37.76 -2.18
CA TYR A 178 -26.29 -38.30 -2.67
C TYR A 178 -25.39 -38.82 -1.54
N LYS A 179 -25.29 -38.09 -0.42
CA LYS A 179 -24.52 -38.54 0.76
C LYS A 179 -25.09 -39.79 1.43
N ASN A 180 -26.40 -39.99 1.32
CA ASN A 180 -27.12 -41.08 1.99
C ASN A 180 -27.32 -42.32 1.11
N ILE A 181 -26.99 -42.24 -0.18
CA ILE A 181 -26.94 -43.41 -1.06
C ILE A 181 -25.59 -44.09 -0.80
N ASP A 182 -25.59 -45.17 -0.02
CA ASP A 182 -24.46 -46.08 0.02
C ASP A 182 -24.37 -46.73 -1.37
N VAL A 183 -23.37 -46.34 -2.18
CA VAL A 183 -23.24 -46.68 -3.62
C VAL A 183 -22.89 -48.17 -3.84
N LYS A 184 -23.12 -49.03 -2.85
CA LYS A 184 -23.07 -50.48 -3.00
C LYS A 184 -24.46 -50.97 -3.37
N VAL A 185 -24.77 -50.91 -4.65
CA VAL A 185 -25.91 -51.64 -5.22
C VAL A 185 -25.65 -53.13 -4.94
N ASP A 186 -26.55 -53.79 -4.20
CA ASP A 186 -26.48 -55.23 -4.01
C ASP A 186 -26.55 -55.90 -5.39
N GLU A 187 -25.56 -56.73 -5.73
CA GLU A 187 -25.36 -57.27 -7.07
C GLU A 187 -26.48 -58.24 -7.52
N ASN A 188 -27.48 -58.50 -6.66
CA ASN A 188 -28.52 -59.51 -6.87
C ASN A 188 -29.94 -58.96 -7.10
N ILE A 189 -30.08 -57.83 -7.81
CA ILE A 189 -31.43 -57.34 -8.17
C ILE A 189 -31.97 -58.14 -9.37
N SER A 190 -33.01 -58.96 -9.12
CA SER A 190 -33.69 -59.71 -10.18
C SER A 190 -34.60 -58.82 -11.04
N LEU A 191 -34.77 -59.16 -12.33
CA LEU A 191 -35.66 -58.44 -13.26
C LEU A 191 -37.11 -58.33 -12.75
N PHE A 192 -37.60 -59.36 -12.06
CA PHE A 192 -38.92 -59.33 -11.42
C PHE A 192 -38.95 -58.41 -10.19
N GLY A 193 -37.87 -58.37 -9.42
CA GLY A 193 -37.67 -57.43 -8.31
C GLY A 193 -37.77 -55.97 -8.79
N LEU A 194 -37.09 -55.62 -9.89
CA LEU A 194 -37.17 -54.29 -10.50
C LEU A 194 -38.60 -53.93 -10.92
N MET A 195 -39.31 -54.84 -11.58
CA MET A 195 -40.70 -54.59 -11.99
C MET A 195 -41.63 -54.34 -10.79
N ARG A 196 -41.39 -55.04 -9.68
CA ARG A 196 -42.10 -54.82 -8.41
C ARG A 196 -41.71 -53.48 -7.78
N GLU A 197 -40.43 -53.10 -7.82
CA GLU A 197 -39.93 -51.82 -7.30
C GLU A 197 -40.51 -50.63 -8.08
N LEU A 198 -40.62 -50.72 -9.41
CA LEU A 198 -41.28 -49.70 -10.24
C LEU A 198 -42.75 -49.48 -9.85
N ASN A 199 -43.39 -50.50 -9.27
CA ASN A 199 -44.78 -50.44 -8.84
C ASN A 199 -44.96 -49.82 -7.44
N THR A 200 -43.88 -49.52 -6.71
CA THR A 200 -43.92 -48.91 -5.38
C THR A 200 -44.49 -47.49 -5.42
N PRO A 201 -45.18 -47.05 -4.35
CA PRO A 201 -45.79 -45.71 -4.32
C PRO A 201 -44.75 -44.58 -4.43
N GLU A 202 -43.53 -44.78 -3.93
CA GLU A 202 -42.42 -43.83 -4.01
C GLU A 202 -41.97 -43.62 -5.46
N VAL A 203 -41.67 -44.72 -6.17
CA VAL A 203 -41.20 -44.66 -7.56
C VAL A 203 -42.28 -44.13 -8.49
N LYS A 204 -43.55 -44.54 -8.32
CA LYS A 204 -44.66 -43.98 -9.09
C LYS A 204 -44.84 -42.48 -8.89
N ARG A 205 -44.70 -41.98 -7.65
CA ARG A 205 -44.75 -40.55 -7.37
C ARG A 205 -43.60 -39.83 -8.07
N GLY A 206 -42.38 -40.37 -8.00
CA GLY A 206 -41.22 -39.83 -8.71
C GLY A 206 -41.44 -39.76 -10.22
N LEU A 207 -41.92 -40.85 -10.84
CA LEU A 207 -42.25 -40.90 -12.26
C LEU A 207 -43.34 -39.89 -12.63
N ALA A 208 -44.37 -39.71 -11.80
CA ALA A 208 -45.41 -38.72 -12.05
C ALA A 208 -44.87 -37.28 -11.99
N VAL A 209 -43.95 -36.97 -11.07
CA VAL A 209 -43.27 -35.66 -11.03
C VAL A 209 -42.40 -35.47 -12.27
N GLY A 210 -41.60 -36.47 -12.65
CA GLY A 210 -40.77 -36.42 -13.86
C GLY A 210 -41.61 -36.18 -15.12
N LEU A 211 -42.75 -36.87 -15.26
CA LEU A 211 -43.68 -36.66 -16.37
C LEU A 211 -44.28 -35.25 -16.38
N LYS A 212 -44.62 -34.69 -15.22
CA LYS A 212 -45.09 -33.29 -15.12
C LYS A 212 -44.01 -32.30 -15.53
N PHE A 213 -42.77 -32.53 -15.10
CA PHE A 213 -41.62 -31.71 -15.48
C PHE A 213 -41.40 -31.73 -17.00
N LEU A 214 -41.38 -32.92 -17.61
CA LEU A 214 -41.22 -33.07 -19.06
C LEU A 214 -42.35 -32.38 -19.85
N LYS A 215 -43.60 -32.49 -19.39
CA LYS A 215 -44.73 -31.77 -20.00
C LYS A 215 -44.55 -30.25 -19.93
N ASN A 216 -44.07 -29.74 -18.81
CA ASN A 216 -43.84 -28.30 -18.65
C ASN A 216 -42.70 -27.81 -19.53
N LEU A 217 -41.61 -28.58 -19.67
CA LEU A 217 -40.51 -28.25 -20.58
C LEU A 217 -40.98 -28.18 -22.04
N ALA A 218 -41.67 -29.21 -22.51
CA ALA A 218 -42.22 -29.22 -23.86
C ALA A 218 -43.19 -28.05 -24.11
N SER A 219 -43.97 -27.66 -23.11
CA SER A 219 -44.89 -26.50 -23.20
C SER A 219 -44.15 -25.17 -23.29
N ILE A 220 -42.96 -25.04 -22.69
CA ILE A 220 -42.12 -23.82 -22.80
C ILE A 220 -41.56 -23.71 -24.22
N GLU A 221 -41.05 -24.80 -24.78
CA GLU A 221 -40.54 -24.85 -26.15
C GLU A 221 -41.64 -24.54 -27.17
N GLU A 222 -42.81 -25.16 -27.04
CA GLU A 222 -43.95 -24.95 -27.94
C GLU A 222 -44.46 -23.49 -27.89
N ASN A 223 -44.45 -22.85 -26.72
CA ASN A 223 -44.83 -21.44 -26.58
C ASN A 223 -43.78 -20.50 -27.17
N GLN A 224 -42.49 -20.83 -27.10
CA GLN A 224 -41.43 -20.05 -27.76
C GLN A 224 -41.53 -20.13 -29.28
N GLU A 225 -41.79 -21.32 -29.84
CA GLU A 225 -42.01 -21.48 -31.28
C GLU A 225 -43.25 -20.71 -31.78
N LYS A 226 -44.35 -20.73 -31.01
CA LYS A 226 -45.55 -19.95 -31.33
C LYS A 226 -45.28 -18.44 -31.35
N LEU A 227 -44.53 -17.91 -30.39
CA LEU A 227 -44.17 -16.49 -30.35
C LEU A 227 -43.26 -16.08 -31.53
N ILE A 228 -42.33 -16.96 -31.93
CA ILE A 228 -41.46 -16.73 -33.10
C ILE A 228 -42.28 -16.74 -34.40
N ASN A 229 -43.26 -17.63 -34.52
CA ASN A 229 -44.10 -17.73 -35.71
C ASN A 229 -45.10 -16.57 -35.82
N ILE A 230 -45.70 -16.12 -34.72
CA ILE A 230 -46.57 -14.93 -34.69
C ILE A 230 -45.78 -13.68 -35.11
N ASN A 231 -44.54 -13.52 -34.63
CA ASN A 231 -43.70 -12.39 -35.04
C ASN A 231 -43.30 -12.45 -36.52
N LYS A 232 -43.16 -13.64 -37.12
CA LYS A 232 -42.91 -13.79 -38.56
C LYS A 232 -44.13 -13.47 -39.41
N GLU A 233 -45.34 -13.79 -38.94
CA GLU A 233 -46.60 -13.45 -39.63
C GLU A 233 -46.94 -11.95 -39.56
N GLN A 234 -46.46 -11.21 -38.55
CA GLN A 234 -46.67 -9.76 -38.46
C GLN A 234 -45.65 -8.92 -39.28
N ILE A 235 -44.63 -9.57 -39.85
CA ILE A 235 -43.55 -8.91 -40.63
C ILE A 235 -43.72 -9.13 -42.15
N ASN A 236 -44.68 -9.97 -42.57
CA ASN A 236 -45.12 -10.13 -43.97
C ASN A 236 -46.50 -9.50 -44.19
#